data_AF-A0A919N9N9-F1
#
_entry.id   AF-A0A919N9N9-F1
#
_cell.length_a   1.000
_cell.length_b   1.000
_cell.length_c   1.000
_cell.angle_alpha   90.00
_cell.angle_beta   90.00
_cell.angle_gamma   90.00
#
_symmetry.space_group_name_H-M   'P 1'
#
loop_
_entity.id
_entity.type
_entity.pdbx_description
1 polymer ?
#
loop_
_entity_poly.entity_id
_entity_poly.type
_entity_poly.pdbx_seq_one_letter_code
_entity_poly.pdbx_strand_id
1 'polypeptide(L)'
;MRTPRSGDVLAITRQASVQFQIPFQFRVIRMLDLITYEGWIWLDGYQLNSAGDAIDRRSIFVQIHGLRWVGDTTPRPRNDRTGPYRRPESPSRRAS
;
A
#
# COMPACT_ATOMS: atom_id res chain seq x y z
N MET A 1 1.34 -17.55 -10.24
CA MET A 1 1.82 -16.80 -9.06
C MET A 1 0.88 -15.62 -8.82
N ARG A 2 0.65 -15.23 -7.57
CA ARG A 2 -0.24 -14.11 -7.25
C ARG A 2 0.49 -12.79 -7.51
N THR A 3 -0.07 -11.96 -8.36
CA THR A 3 0.41 -10.59 -8.59
C THR A 3 -0.17 -9.67 -7.53
N PRO A 4 0.64 -8.81 -6.88
CA PRO A 4 0.13 -7.82 -5.93
C PRO A 4 -0.90 -6.89 -6.55
N ARG A 5 -1.96 -6.60 -5.79
CA ARG A 5 -3.03 -5.67 -6.17
C ARG A 5 -3.13 -4.52 -5.16
N SER A 6 -3.73 -3.42 -5.58
CA SER A 6 -4.08 -2.32 -4.68
C SER A 6 -4.89 -2.84 -3.47
N GLY A 7 -4.48 -2.45 -2.28
CA GLY A 7 -5.07 -2.87 -1.01
C GLY A 7 -4.46 -4.14 -0.40
N ASP A 8 -3.71 -4.95 -1.17
CA ASP A 8 -3.01 -6.11 -0.60
C ASP A 8 -2.04 -5.64 0.50
N VAL A 9 -2.00 -6.38 1.62
CA VAL A 9 -1.00 -6.19 2.67
C VAL A 9 0.03 -7.32 2.57
N LEU A 10 1.29 -6.94 2.44
CA LEU A 10 2.42 -7.84 2.25
C LEU A 10 3.37 -7.73 3.45
N ALA A 11 3.89 -8.87 3.92
CA ALA A 11 5.05 -8.91 4.78
C ALA A 11 6.29 -8.85 3.89
N ILE A 12 6.99 -7.72 3.93
CA ILE A 12 8.24 -7.51 3.21
C ILE A 12 9.38 -8.01 4.10
N THR A 13 10.17 -8.92 3.56
CA THR A 13 11.29 -9.56 4.24
C THR A 13 12.51 -9.62 3.33
N ARG A 14 13.65 -10.07 3.85
CA ARG A 14 14.87 -10.32 3.07
C ARG A 14 14.65 -11.24 1.86
N GLN A 15 13.66 -12.13 1.90
CA GLN A 15 13.32 -13.01 0.78
C GLN A 15 12.77 -12.24 -0.43
N ALA A 16 12.13 -11.09 -0.20
CA ALA A 16 11.60 -10.23 -1.26
C ALA A 16 12.68 -9.31 -1.84
N SER A 17 13.64 -8.86 -1.03
CA SER A 17 14.82 -8.11 -1.47
C SER A 17 15.85 -8.03 -0.35
N VAL A 18 17.12 -8.10 -0.71
CA VAL A 18 18.25 -8.03 0.25
C VAL A 18 18.32 -6.70 1.01
N GLN A 19 17.68 -5.65 0.50
CA GLN A 19 17.61 -4.34 1.14
C GLN A 19 16.77 -4.35 2.43
N PHE A 20 15.90 -5.37 2.62
CA PHE A 20 14.94 -5.42 3.72
C PHE A 20 15.32 -6.46 4.77
N GLN A 21 16.46 -6.23 5.45
CA GLN A 21 16.92 -7.09 6.55
C GLN A 21 15.97 -7.07 7.75
N ILE A 22 15.36 -5.91 8.03
CA ILE A 22 14.34 -5.73 9.07
C ILE A 22 12.96 -5.89 8.41
N PRO A 23 12.17 -6.92 8.76
CA PRO A 23 10.85 -7.13 8.18
C PRO A 23 9.84 -6.04 8.54
N PHE A 24 8.91 -5.74 7.64
CA PHE A 24 7.80 -4.82 7.88
C PHE A 24 6.57 -5.18 7.05
N GLN A 25 5.41 -4.62 7.42
CA GLN A 25 4.17 -4.75 6.63
C GLN A 25 4.03 -3.60 5.64
N PHE A 26 3.56 -3.91 4.43
CA PHE A 26 3.42 -2.96 3.35
C PHE A 26 2.05 -3.10 2.67
N ARG A 27 1.25 -2.02 2.68
CA ARG A 27 -0.01 -1.96 1.94
C ARG A 27 0.22 -1.41 0.54
N VAL A 28 -0.08 -2.20 -0.47
CA VAL A 28 0.10 -1.84 -1.88
C VAL A 28 -0.92 -0.79 -2.28
N ILE A 29 -0.47 0.30 -2.91
CA ILE A 29 -1.34 1.25 -3.61
C ILE A 29 -1.41 0.88 -5.08
N ARG A 30 -0.26 0.62 -5.70
CA ARG A 30 -0.16 0.26 -7.13
C ARG A 30 1.15 -0.43 -7.45
N MET A 31 1.15 -1.17 -8.55
CA MET A 31 2.36 -1.58 -9.25
C MET A 31 2.82 -0.45 -10.18
N LEU A 32 4.13 -0.29 -10.35
CA LEU A 32 4.68 0.66 -11.33
C LEU A 32 5.08 -0.08 -12.61
N ASP A 33 4.70 0.46 -13.76
CA ASP A 33 5.02 -0.10 -15.09
C ASP A 33 6.46 0.25 -15.54
N LEU A 34 7.42 0.16 -14.62
CA LEU A 34 8.84 0.38 -14.90
C LEU A 34 9.47 -0.88 -15.50
N ILE A 35 10.43 -0.72 -16.40
CA ILE A 35 11.20 -1.84 -16.97
C ILE A 35 11.98 -2.53 -15.84
N THR A 36 11.86 -3.85 -15.74
CA THR A 36 12.44 -4.66 -14.66
C THR A 36 12.95 -6.01 -15.18
N TYR A 37 13.70 -6.72 -14.34
CA TYR A 37 14.12 -8.09 -14.60
C TYR A 37 12.99 -9.09 -14.33
N GLU A 38 13.06 -10.27 -14.92
CA GLU A 38 12.06 -11.32 -14.71
C GLU A 38 11.84 -11.62 -13.22
N GLY A 39 10.57 -11.60 -12.80
CA GLY A 39 10.17 -11.85 -11.41
C GLY A 39 10.39 -10.69 -10.44
N TRP A 40 10.94 -9.55 -10.89
CA TRP A 40 11.09 -8.34 -10.10
C TRP A 40 10.04 -7.29 -10.46
N ILE A 41 9.55 -6.57 -9.46
CA ILE A 41 8.51 -5.56 -9.64
C ILE A 41 8.76 -4.35 -8.75
N TRP A 42 8.27 -3.20 -9.19
CA TRP A 42 8.17 -1.99 -8.38
C TRP A 42 6.77 -1.87 -7.78
N LEU A 43 6.70 -1.65 -6.46
CA LEU A 43 5.47 -1.40 -5.73
C LEU A 43 5.52 -0.03 -5.07
N ASP A 44 4.45 0.74 -5.20
CA ASP A 44 4.22 1.98 -4.45
C ASP A 44 3.12 1.71 -3.41
N GLY A 45 3.34 2.16 -2.19
CA GLY A 45 2.51 1.77 -1.06
C GLY A 45 2.94 2.35 0.28
N TYR A 46 2.28 1.90 1.34
CA TYR A 46 2.54 2.36 2.70
C TYR A 46 3.20 1.30 3.55
N GLN A 47 4.28 1.65 4.26
CA GLN A 47 4.73 0.87 5.40
C GLN A 47 3.72 1.02 6.55
N LEU A 48 3.39 -0.09 7.21
CA LEU A 48 2.45 -0.12 8.31
C LEU A 48 3.16 -0.32 9.66
N ASN A 49 2.59 0.26 10.72
CA ASN A 49 2.95 -0.10 12.09
C ASN A 49 2.25 -1.39 12.53
N SER A 50 2.48 -1.82 13.78
CA SER A 50 1.84 -3.00 14.37
C SER A 50 0.32 -2.90 14.52
N ALA A 51 -0.25 -1.69 14.53
CA ALA A 51 -1.69 -1.44 14.55
C ALA A 51 -2.33 -1.48 13.15
N GLY A 52 -1.52 -1.55 12.08
CA GLY A 52 -1.96 -1.56 10.69
C GLY A 52 -2.18 -0.16 10.10
N ASP A 53 -1.75 0.89 10.80
CA ASP A 53 -1.82 2.27 10.31
C ASP A 53 -0.61 2.59 9.42
N ALA A 54 -0.84 3.40 8.40
CA ALA A 54 0.21 3.85 7.49
C ALA A 54 1.14 4.85 8.22
N ILE A 55 2.44 4.56 8.22
CA ILE A 55 3.45 5.42 8.85
C ILE A 55 4.39 6.09 7.85
N ASP A 56 4.58 5.49 6.66
CA ASP A 56 5.44 6.05 5.61
C ASP A 56 4.98 5.57 4.22
N ARG A 57 5.15 6.40 3.19
CA ARG A 57 4.87 6.04 1.79
C ARG A 57 6.18 5.79 1.06
N ARG A 58 6.30 4.63 0.41
CA ARG A 58 7.56 4.18 -0.20
C ARG A 58 7.32 3.48 -1.52
N SER A 59 8.25 3.67 -2.46
CA SER A 59 8.39 2.82 -3.64
C SER A 59 9.49 1.79 -3.38
N ILE A 60 9.18 0.51 -3.53
CA ILE A 60 10.10 -0.59 -3.25
C ILE A 60 10.28 -1.50 -4.47
N PHE A 61 11.48 -2.04 -4.63
CA PHE A 61 11.83 -2.99 -5.67
C PHE A 61 12.02 -4.39 -5.07
N VAL A 62 11.17 -5.32 -5.47
CA VAL A 62 11.02 -6.63 -4.82
C VAL A 62 10.85 -7.75 -5.82
N GLN A 63 11.28 -8.95 -5.43
CA GLN A 63 11.06 -10.18 -6.16
C GLN A 63 9.72 -10.82 -5.74
N ILE A 64 8.86 -11.11 -6.72
CA ILE A 64 7.48 -11.58 -6.49
C ILE A 64 7.41 -12.88 -5.70
N HIS A 65 8.38 -13.78 -5.90
CA HIS A 65 8.49 -15.06 -5.21
C HIS A 65 8.78 -14.94 -3.72
N GLY A 66 9.41 -13.83 -3.30
CA GLY A 66 9.73 -13.56 -1.92
C GLY A 66 8.62 -12.90 -1.12
N LEU A 67 7.51 -12.53 -1.78
CA LEU A 67 6.39 -11.86 -1.14
C LEU A 67 5.53 -12.81 -0.32
N ARG A 68 5.06 -12.33 0.84
CA ARG A 68 4.14 -13.05 1.70
C ARG A 68 2.91 -12.20 1.96
N TRP A 69 1.72 -12.69 1.63
CA TRP A 69 0.46 -11.98 1.86
C TRP A 69 0.02 -12.13 3.31
N VAL A 70 -0.31 -11.01 3.95
CA VAL A 70 -0.81 -10.97 5.33
C VAL A 70 -2.33 -10.96 5.29
N GLY A 71 -2.92 -12.16 5.39
CA GLY A 71 -4.36 -12.38 5.45
C GLY A 71 -5.08 -12.33 4.10
N ASP A 72 -5.85 -13.38 3.79
CA ASP A 72 -6.96 -13.35 2.81
C ASP A 72 -8.26 -12.80 3.43
N THR A 73 -8.17 -12.18 4.59
CA THR A 73 -9.32 -11.55 5.24
C THR A 73 -9.56 -10.20 4.58
N THR A 74 -10.59 -10.18 3.73
CA THR A 74 -11.44 -9.04 3.39
C THR A 74 -11.33 -7.96 4.49
N PRO A 75 -11.12 -6.68 4.15
CA PRO A 75 -11.18 -5.62 5.14
C PRO A 75 -12.54 -5.73 5.85
N ARG A 76 -12.55 -6.11 7.14
CA ARG A 76 -13.72 -5.81 7.95
C ARG A 76 -13.90 -4.31 7.87
N PRO A 77 -15.04 -3.78 7.42
CA PRO A 77 -15.27 -2.35 7.45
C PRO A 77 -15.11 -1.92 8.91
N ARG A 78 -14.02 -1.19 9.19
CA ARG A 78 -13.91 -0.43 10.43
C ARG A 78 -15.01 0.61 10.30
N ASN A 79 -16.11 0.37 10.99
CA ASN A 79 -17.24 1.29 11.06
C ASN A 79 -16.73 2.54 11.80
N ASP A 80 -16.16 3.49 11.06
CA ASP A 80 -15.71 4.78 11.56
C ASP A 80 -16.95 5.61 11.93
N ARG A 81 -17.48 5.33 13.12
CA ARG A 81 -18.46 6.18 13.80
C ARG A 81 -17.76 7.42 14.36
N THR A 82 -17.53 8.43 13.51
CA THR A 82 -17.38 9.87 13.83
C THR A 82 -16.89 10.55 12.54
N GLY A 83 -17.69 11.18 11.69
CA GLY A 83 -18.55 12.36 11.89
C GLY A 83 -18.47 13.17 10.58
N PRO A 84 -19.52 13.88 10.14
CA PRO A 84 -19.56 14.42 8.78
C PRO A 84 -18.60 15.60 8.65
N TYR A 85 -17.60 15.48 7.79
CA TYR A 85 -16.84 16.64 7.32
C TYR A 85 -17.80 17.51 6.49
N ARG A 86 -18.38 18.52 7.15
CA ARG A 86 -19.17 19.57 6.50
C ARG A 86 -18.21 20.37 5.63
N ARG A 87 -18.22 20.10 4.32
CA ARG A 87 -17.49 20.90 3.33
C ARG A 87 -17.97 22.36 3.44
N PRO A 88 -17.10 23.33 3.76
CA PRO A 88 -17.46 24.73 3.57
C PRO A 88 -17.52 24.99 2.06
N GLU A 89 -18.68 25.44 1.61
CA GLU A 89 -18.94 25.91 0.25
C GLU A 89 -18.06 27.13 -0.06
N SER A 90 -17.15 27.00 -1.03
CA SER A 90 -16.39 28.12 -1.57
C SER A 90 -17.28 28.96 -2.50
N PRO A 91 -17.32 30.30 -2.37
CA PRO A 91 -18.25 31.14 -3.09
C PRO A 91 -17.89 31.20 -4.59
N SER A 92 -18.92 31.00 -5.42
CA SER A 92 -18.84 31.08 -6.88
C SER A 92 -18.52 32.50 -7.34
N ARG A 93 -17.51 32.61 -8.22
CA ARG A 93 -17.26 33.79 -9.06
C ARG A 93 -18.55 34.15 -9.82
N ARG A 94 -18.97 35.41 -9.72
CA ARG A 94 -19.98 36.01 -10.59
C ARG A 94 -19.26 36.77 -11.69
N ALA A 95 -19.46 36.33 -12.92
CA ALA A 95 -19.21 37.12 -14.11
C ALA A 95 -20.49 37.87 -14.48
N SER A 96 -20.31 38.96 -15.24
CA SER A 96 -21.28 39.91 -15.81
C SER A 96 -21.62 41.10 -14.92
#